data_AF-A0A842RB23-F1
#
_entry.id   AF-A0A842RB23-F1
#
_cell.length_a   1.000
_cell.length_b   1.000
_cell.length_c   1.000
_cell.angle_alpha   90.00
_cell.angle_beta   90.00
_cell.angle_gamma   90.00
#
_symmetry.space_group_name_H-M   'P 1'
#
loop_
_entity.id
_entity.type
_entity.pdbx_description
1 polymer ?
#
loop_
_entity_poly.entity_id
_entity_poly.type
_entity_poly.pdbx_seq_one_letter_code
_entity_poly.pdbx_strand_id
1 'polypeptide(L)'
;MGISGEISLVKDEVKNAIQKVTDYISQLENDLKDTRKQLEIAQEKAKTMSKKRNSAENKLAELEKQMEELSSVYEELRKQKITKIDLQEVMRLYVLLTEQVLHGNAHIRILTLLHGKKEIMTKEELSKATGILPAETLKAIFDLRNNGLVNYDDETAEVSLVQRIFV
;
A
#
# COMPACT_ATOMS: atom_id res chain seq x y z
N MET A 1 -78.11 -10.52 16.36
CA MET A 1 -76.66 -10.42 16.63
C MET A 1 -76.41 -8.99 17.08
N GLY A 2 -76.01 -8.79 18.33
CA GLY A 2 -76.07 -7.49 19.00
C GLY A 2 -74.79 -6.67 18.89
N ILE A 3 -74.93 -5.37 19.13
CA ILE A 3 -73.89 -4.31 19.17
C ILE A 3 -72.59 -4.74 19.89
N SER A 4 -72.67 -5.62 20.90
CA SER A 4 -71.51 -6.15 21.62
C SER A 4 -70.56 -7.02 20.76
N GLY A 5 -71.04 -7.68 19.71
CA GLY A 5 -70.20 -8.50 18.83
C GLY A 5 -69.40 -7.66 17.84
N GLU A 6 -70.00 -6.59 17.32
CA GLU A 6 -69.33 -5.62 16.44
C GLU A 6 -68.24 -4.84 17.19
N ILE A 7 -68.50 -4.44 18.45
CA ILE A 7 -67.50 -3.77 19.30
C ILE A 7 -66.29 -4.70 19.57
N SER A 8 -66.51 -6.00 19.73
CA SER A 8 -65.42 -6.97 19.93
C SER A 8 -64.53 -7.10 18.70
N LEU A 9 -65.13 -7.20 17.51
CA LEU A 9 -64.40 -7.31 16.24
C LEU A 9 -63.53 -6.06 15.98
N VAL A 10 -64.11 -4.86 16.17
CA VAL A 10 -63.37 -3.60 16.01
C VAL A 10 -62.21 -3.50 16.99
N LYS A 11 -62.38 -3.99 18.24
CA LYS A 11 -61.31 -4.01 19.24
C LYS A 11 -60.15 -4.91 18.83
N ASP A 12 -60.43 -6.08 18.26
CA ASP A 12 -59.41 -7.01 17.80
C ASP A 12 -58.67 -6.48 16.55
N GLU A 13 -59.38 -5.83 15.62
CA GLU A 13 -58.77 -5.17 14.47
C GLU A 13 -57.85 -4.02 14.88
N VAL A 14 -58.29 -3.17 15.82
CA VAL A 14 -57.45 -2.08 16.36
C VAL A 14 -56.23 -2.64 17.07
N LYS A 15 -56.37 -3.72 17.86
CA LYS A 15 -55.24 -4.38 18.52
C LYS A 15 -54.23 -4.93 17.51
N ASN A 16 -54.70 -5.56 16.45
CA ASN A 16 -53.84 -6.09 15.38
C ASN A 16 -53.14 -4.97 14.61
N ALA A 17 -53.82 -3.84 14.35
CA ALA A 17 -53.24 -2.67 13.72
C ALA A 17 -52.15 -2.04 14.61
N ILE A 18 -52.39 -1.90 15.91
CA ILE A 18 -51.40 -1.41 16.88
C ILE A 18 -50.16 -2.32 16.87
N GLN A 19 -50.34 -3.65 16.92
CA GLN A 19 -49.21 -4.58 16.91
C GLN A 19 -48.37 -4.44 15.64
N LYS A 20 -49.00 -4.36 14.46
CA LYS A 20 -48.28 -4.15 13.20
C LYS A 20 -47.49 -2.85 13.17
N VAL A 21 -48.08 -1.77 13.71
CA VAL A 21 -47.39 -0.47 13.82
C VAL A 21 -46.22 -0.57 14.80
N THR A 22 -46.38 -1.25 15.93
CA THR A 22 -45.29 -1.47 16.89
C THR A 22 -44.15 -2.27 16.27
N ASP A 23 -44.46 -3.37 15.58
CA ASP A 23 -43.45 -4.20 14.90
C ASP A 23 -42.69 -3.40 13.83
N TYR A 24 -43.42 -2.57 13.07
CA TYR A 24 -42.82 -1.70 12.06
C TYR A 24 -41.92 -0.61 12.67
N ILE A 25 -42.33 0.00 13.79
CA ILE A 25 -41.50 0.96 14.53
C ILE A 25 -40.21 0.28 15.00
N SER A 26 -40.31 -0.93 15.57
CA SER A 26 -39.13 -1.68 16.01
C SER A 26 -38.19 -2.05 14.86
N GLN A 27 -38.72 -2.38 13.67
CA GLN A 27 -37.91 -2.59 12.48
C GLN A 27 -37.18 -1.31 12.05
N LEU A 28 -37.90 -0.18 11.98
CA LEU A 28 -37.31 1.11 11.62
C LEU A 28 -36.21 1.54 12.60
N GLU A 29 -36.38 1.30 13.91
CA GLU A 29 -35.35 1.60 14.91
C GLU A 29 -34.08 0.78 14.70
N ASN A 30 -34.21 -0.49 14.33
CA ASN A 30 -33.08 -1.36 14.03
C ASN A 30 -32.37 -0.93 12.73
N ASP A 31 -33.13 -0.68 11.67
CA ASP A 31 -32.58 -0.22 10.39
C ASP A 31 -31.84 1.10 10.53
N LEU A 32 -32.38 2.02 11.34
CA LEU A 32 -31.77 3.32 11.61
C LEU A 32 -30.47 3.17 12.42
N LYS A 33 -30.43 2.25 13.38
CA LYS A 33 -29.22 1.92 14.14
C LYS A 33 -28.13 1.33 13.25
N ASP A 34 -28.48 0.42 12.36
CA ASP A 34 -27.52 -0.20 11.45
C ASP A 34 -27.01 0.78 10.39
N THR A 35 -27.90 1.63 9.86
CA THR A 35 -27.52 2.72 8.94
C THR A 35 -26.53 3.68 9.60
N ARG A 36 -26.74 4.04 10.88
CA ARG A 36 -25.80 4.90 11.63
C ARG A 36 -24.42 4.26 11.75
N LYS A 37 -24.35 2.96 12.07
CA LYS A 37 -23.07 2.23 12.13
C LYS A 37 -22.37 2.21 10.77
N GLN A 38 -23.11 1.95 9.69
CA GLN A 38 -22.54 1.94 8.34
C GLN A 38 -22.01 3.33 7.94
N LEU A 39 -22.72 4.40 8.30
CA LEU A 39 -22.29 5.77 8.06
C LEU A 39 -20.97 6.08 8.80
N GLU A 40 -20.84 5.67 10.06
CA GLU A 40 -19.62 5.88 10.84
C GLU A 40 -18.41 5.15 10.21
N ILE A 41 -18.59 3.89 9.81
CA ILE A 41 -17.57 3.11 9.10
C ILE A 41 -17.18 3.77 7.78
N ALA A 42 -18.16 4.24 7.00
CA ALA A 42 -17.92 4.91 5.73
C ALA A 42 -17.15 6.23 5.92
N GLN A 43 -17.48 7.00 6.96
CA GLN A 43 -16.77 8.24 7.31
C GLN A 43 -15.32 7.99 7.70
N GLU A 44 -15.05 6.99 8.54
CA GLU A 44 -13.67 6.62 8.90
C GLU A 44 -12.87 6.11 7.68
N LYS A 45 -13.51 5.32 6.81
CA LYS A 45 -12.89 4.88 5.55
C LYS A 45 -12.59 6.07 4.62
N ALA A 46 -13.48 7.05 4.54
CA ALA A 46 -13.26 8.26 3.76
C ALA A 46 -12.09 9.10 4.31
N LYS A 47 -12.01 9.28 5.64
CA LYS A 47 -10.90 9.98 6.28
C LYS A 47 -9.56 9.30 6.04
N THR A 48 -9.51 7.98 6.20
CA THR A 48 -8.28 7.20 5.98
C THR A 48 -7.84 7.22 4.51
N MET A 49 -8.78 7.12 3.57
CA MET A 49 -8.49 7.25 2.14
C MET A 49 -7.99 8.66 1.78
N SER A 50 -8.60 9.70 2.34
CA SER A 50 -8.15 11.09 2.15
C SER A 50 -6.71 11.30 2.63
N LYS A 51 -6.35 10.79 3.82
CA LYS A 51 -4.96 10.84 4.32
C LYS A 51 -3.97 10.10 3.41
N LYS A 52 -4.33 8.91 2.93
CA LYS A 52 -3.49 8.14 2.00
C LYS A 52 -3.29 8.88 0.67
N ARG A 53 -4.35 9.50 0.15
CA ARG A 53 -4.30 10.31 -1.07
C ARG A 53 -3.34 11.50 -0.90
N ASN A 54 -3.50 12.30 0.15
CA ASN A 54 -2.63 13.44 0.40
C ASN A 54 -1.15 13.02 0.56
N SER A 55 -0.90 11.90 1.25
CA SER A 55 0.45 11.37 1.37
C SER A 55 1.04 10.93 0.02
N ALA A 56 0.23 10.36 -0.86
CA ALA A 56 0.67 9.98 -2.20
C ALA A 56 0.93 11.20 -3.09
N GLU A 57 0.05 12.22 -3.04
CA GLU A 57 0.23 13.49 -3.76
C GLU A 57 1.52 14.20 -3.32
N ASN A 58 1.82 14.24 -2.01
CA ASN A 58 3.08 14.81 -1.52
C ASN A 58 4.31 14.06 -2.03
N LYS A 59 4.27 12.72 -2.06
CA LYS A 59 5.37 11.90 -2.58
C LYS A 59 5.57 12.10 -4.08
N LEU A 60 4.49 12.27 -4.84
CA LEU A 60 4.58 12.57 -6.27
C LEU A 60 5.22 13.93 -6.51
N ALA A 61 4.80 14.96 -5.78
CA ALA A 61 5.39 16.29 -5.89
C ALA A 61 6.89 16.30 -5.54
N GLU A 62 7.30 15.52 -4.55
CA GLU A 62 8.71 15.37 -4.18
C GLU A 62 9.51 14.65 -5.29
N LEU A 63 8.96 13.61 -5.89
CA LEU A 63 9.55 12.92 -7.04
C LEU A 63 9.69 13.83 -8.26
N GLU A 64 8.68 14.65 -8.55
CA GLU A 64 8.70 15.61 -9.66
C GLU A 64 9.84 16.62 -9.48
N LYS A 65 9.97 17.21 -8.29
CA LYS A 65 11.05 18.17 -8.00
C LYS A 65 12.44 17.54 -8.18
N GLN A 66 12.60 16.31 -7.71
CA GLN A 66 13.88 15.61 -7.83
C GLN A 66 14.19 15.16 -9.26
N MET A 67 13.17 14.81 -10.06
CA MET A 67 13.37 14.57 -11.50
C MET A 67 13.80 15.83 -12.24
N GLU A 68 13.30 17.00 -11.82
CA GLU A 68 13.74 18.29 -12.35
C GLU A 68 15.22 18.56 -12.01
N GLU A 69 15.62 18.32 -10.76
CA GLU A 69 17.04 18.40 -10.33
C GLU A 69 17.92 17.43 -11.13
N LEU A 70 17.50 16.18 -11.33
CA LEU A 70 18.20 15.18 -12.15
C LEU A 70 18.34 15.63 -13.60
N SER A 71 17.27 16.19 -14.18
CA SER A 71 17.28 16.68 -15.56
C SER A 71 18.26 17.85 -15.73
N SER A 72 18.34 18.74 -14.72
CA SER A 72 19.30 19.84 -14.70
C SER A 72 20.74 19.33 -14.67
N VAL A 73 21.05 18.37 -13.79
CA VAL A 73 22.38 17.75 -13.70
C VAL A 73 22.74 17.07 -15.02
N TYR A 74 21.80 16.35 -15.63
CA TYR A 74 22.02 15.70 -16.93
C TYR A 74 22.37 16.71 -18.03
N GLU A 75 21.68 17.84 -18.11
CA GLU A 75 21.97 18.91 -19.07
C GLU A 75 23.32 19.57 -18.81
N GLU A 76 23.73 19.75 -17.54
CA GLU A 76 25.07 20.24 -17.19
C GLU A 76 26.16 19.27 -17.63
N LEU A 77 25.99 17.96 -17.37
CA LEU A 77 26.92 16.92 -17.80
C LEU A 77 27.03 16.85 -19.33
N ARG A 78 25.91 17.00 -20.04
CA ARG A 78 25.86 17.04 -21.50
C ARG A 78 26.62 18.24 -22.07
N LYS A 79 26.49 19.42 -21.45
CA LYS A 79 27.20 20.64 -21.85
C LYS A 79 28.72 20.53 -21.65
N GLN A 80 29.18 19.74 -20.69
CA GLN A 80 30.61 19.51 -20.44
C GLN A 80 31.30 18.61 -21.49
N LYS A 81 30.60 18.14 -22.55
CA LYS A 81 31.17 17.25 -23.59
C LYS A 81 31.93 16.06 -22.99
N ILE A 82 31.45 15.50 -21.89
CA ILE A 82 31.97 14.23 -21.39
C ILE A 82 31.44 13.14 -22.33
N THR A 83 32.27 12.73 -23.28
CA THR A 83 31.94 11.76 -24.35
C THR A 83 31.69 10.33 -23.86
N LYS A 84 31.72 10.12 -22.55
CA LYS A 84 31.14 8.96 -21.89
C LYS A 84 30.15 9.51 -20.89
N ILE A 85 28.86 9.40 -21.17
CA ILE A 85 27.87 9.43 -20.10
C ILE A 85 28.35 8.35 -19.13
N ASP A 86 28.88 8.75 -17.97
CA ASP A 86 29.23 7.78 -16.95
C ASP A 86 27.90 7.29 -16.39
N LEU A 87 27.37 6.22 -17.00
CA LEU A 87 26.09 5.63 -16.62
C LEU A 87 26.07 5.30 -15.12
N GLN A 88 27.24 5.11 -14.50
CA GLN A 88 27.41 4.96 -13.06
C GLN A 88 27.06 6.22 -12.26
N GLU A 89 27.19 7.42 -12.82
CA GLU A 89 26.88 8.68 -12.15
C GLU A 89 25.38 8.99 -12.22
N VAL A 90 24.75 8.73 -13.37
CA VAL A 90 23.29 8.78 -13.53
C VAL A 90 22.61 7.72 -12.65
N MET A 91 23.16 6.50 -12.60
CA MET A 91 22.63 5.44 -11.74
C MET A 91 22.93 5.65 -10.26
N ARG A 92 24.08 6.25 -9.89
CA ARG A 92 24.32 6.70 -8.50
C ARG A 92 23.32 7.74 -8.08
N LEU A 93 22.97 8.66 -8.97
CA LEU A 93 21.94 9.67 -8.69
C LEU A 93 20.56 9.01 -8.59
N TYR A 94 20.23 8.02 -9.43
CA TYR A 94 18.99 7.23 -9.31
C TYR A 94 18.92 6.42 -8.00
N VAL A 95 20.04 5.80 -7.58
CA VAL A 95 20.16 5.10 -6.28
C VAL A 95 20.04 6.09 -5.12
N LEU A 96 20.70 7.25 -5.18
CA LEU A 96 20.60 8.29 -4.15
C LEU A 96 19.15 8.81 -4.03
N LEU A 97 18.47 9.03 -5.16
CA LEU A 97 17.08 9.47 -5.20
C LEU A 97 16.12 8.40 -4.68
N THR A 98 16.34 7.13 -5.05
CA THR A 98 15.54 6.03 -4.51
C THR A 98 15.84 5.75 -3.04
N GLU A 99 17.08 5.87 -2.56
CA GLU A 99 17.43 5.71 -1.14
C GLU A 99 16.88 6.86 -0.28
N GLN A 100 16.93 8.11 -0.75
CA GLN A 100 16.45 9.27 -0.02
C GLN A 100 14.91 9.41 -0.03
N VAL A 101 14.22 8.94 -1.07
CA VAL A 101 12.74 8.97 -1.13
C VAL A 101 12.10 7.68 -0.59
N LEU A 102 12.77 6.53 -0.74
CA LEU A 102 12.28 5.22 -0.32
C LEU A 102 13.10 4.64 0.84
N HIS A 103 13.51 5.47 1.81
CA HIS A 103 14.19 5.15 3.08
C HIS A 103 13.72 3.87 3.83
N GLY A 104 12.64 3.21 3.42
CA GLY A 104 12.13 1.97 4.01
C GLY A 104 11.74 0.85 3.04
N ASN A 105 12.03 0.91 1.74
CA ASN A 105 11.64 -0.19 0.86
C ASN A 105 12.70 -1.31 0.86
N ALA A 106 12.33 -2.46 1.42
CA ALA A 106 13.16 -3.65 1.54
C ALA A 106 13.85 -4.07 0.23
N HIS A 107 13.18 -3.83 -0.90
CA HIS A 107 13.67 -4.12 -2.25
C HIS A 107 14.99 -3.42 -2.58
N ILE A 108 15.08 -2.11 -2.31
CA ILE A 108 16.23 -1.29 -2.69
C ILE A 108 17.45 -1.70 -1.87
N ARG A 109 17.28 -1.87 -0.56
CA ARG A 109 18.38 -2.24 0.34
C ARG A 109 18.99 -3.60 -0.02
N ILE A 110 18.15 -4.55 -0.45
CA ILE A 110 18.60 -5.86 -0.95
C ILE A 110 19.39 -5.69 -2.25
N LEU A 111 18.84 -4.96 -3.23
CA LEU A 111 19.52 -4.74 -4.51
C LEU A 111 20.86 -4.01 -4.33
N THR A 112 20.92 -2.95 -3.52
CA THR A 112 22.17 -2.22 -3.24
C THR A 112 23.25 -3.14 -2.65
N LEU A 113 22.89 -4.02 -1.70
CA LEU A 113 23.84 -4.96 -1.10
C LEU A 113 24.36 -5.98 -2.11
N LEU A 114 23.46 -6.57 -2.90
CA LEU A 114 23.83 -7.60 -3.87
C LEU A 114 24.70 -7.03 -4.99
N HIS A 115 24.42 -5.78 -5.39
CA HIS A 115 25.19 -5.09 -6.40
C HIS A 115 26.60 -4.72 -5.94
N GLY A 116 26.76 -4.36 -4.66
CA GLY A 116 28.03 -3.95 -4.08
C GLY A 116 28.81 -5.09 -3.41
N LYS A 117 28.44 -5.44 -2.18
CA LYS A 117 29.28 -6.19 -1.23
C LYS A 117 29.46 -7.66 -1.55
N LYS A 118 28.41 -8.34 -2.02
CA LYS A 118 28.41 -9.77 -2.34
C LYS A 118 27.33 -10.04 -3.37
N GLU A 119 27.69 -10.67 -4.48
CA GLU A 119 26.76 -10.98 -5.57
C GLU A 119 25.72 -12.06 -5.21
N ILE A 120 26.08 -12.91 -4.25
CA ILE A 120 25.25 -13.99 -3.72
C ILE A 120 25.24 -13.85 -2.21
N MET A 121 24.05 -13.78 -1.63
CA MET A 121 23.82 -13.73 -0.19
C MET A 121 22.63 -14.58 0.17
N THR A 122 22.66 -15.23 1.34
CA THR A 122 21.46 -15.91 1.84
C THR A 122 20.42 -14.91 2.30
N LYS A 123 19.15 -15.32 2.33
CA LYS A 123 18.05 -14.53 2.93
C LYS A 123 18.39 -14.02 4.34
N GLU A 124 19.03 -14.84 5.16
CA GLU A 124 19.42 -14.47 6.53
C GLU A 124 20.54 -13.43 6.56
N GLU A 125 21.54 -13.58 5.68
CA GLU A 125 22.59 -12.57 5.52
C GLU A 125 22.00 -11.24 5.06
N LEU A 126 21.06 -11.25 4.11
CA LEU A 126 20.37 -10.05 3.63
C LEU A 126 19.55 -9.39 4.74
N SER A 127 18.77 -10.15 5.51
CA SER A 127 17.99 -9.61 6.63
C SER A 127 18.90 -8.95 7.68
N LYS A 128 20.03 -9.58 8.03
CA LYS A 128 21.00 -9.02 8.97
C LYS A 128 21.71 -7.78 8.42
N ALA A 129 22.19 -7.83 7.19
CA ALA A 129 22.98 -6.76 6.60
C ALA A 129 22.13 -5.52 6.25
N THR A 130 20.87 -5.72 5.88
CA THR A 130 19.92 -4.63 5.67
C THR A 130 19.28 -4.14 6.97
N GLY A 131 19.21 -4.97 8.02
CA GLY A 131 18.43 -4.66 9.22
C GLY A 131 16.91 -4.64 8.97
N ILE A 132 16.44 -5.36 7.95
CA ILE A 132 15.02 -5.56 7.65
C ILE A 132 14.53 -6.83 8.35
N LEU A 133 13.26 -6.85 8.77
CA LEU A 133 12.64 -8.05 9.37
C LEU A 133 12.70 -9.25 8.39
N PRO A 134 12.90 -10.49 8.88
CA PRO A 134 13.02 -11.66 8.01
C PRO A 134 11.82 -11.87 7.07
N ALA A 135 10.59 -11.61 7.54
CA ALA A 135 9.38 -11.75 6.74
C ALA A 135 9.29 -10.71 5.62
N GLU A 136 9.67 -9.46 5.90
CA GLU A 136 9.72 -8.38 4.90
C GLU A 136 10.85 -8.60 3.90
N THR A 137 11.98 -9.15 4.36
CA THR A 137 13.10 -9.54 3.50
C THR A 137 12.65 -10.62 2.52
N LEU A 138 11.98 -11.67 3.01
CA LEU A 138 11.47 -12.74 2.17
C LEU A 138 10.46 -12.24 1.13
N LYS A 139 9.51 -11.40 1.56
CA LYS A 139 8.54 -10.79 0.66
C LYS A 139 9.24 -10.00 -0.45
N ALA A 140 10.20 -9.15 -0.09
CA ALA A 140 10.95 -8.37 -1.06
C ALA A 140 11.77 -9.25 -2.02
N ILE A 141 12.36 -10.35 -1.54
CA ILE A 141 13.05 -11.31 -2.41
C ILE A 141 12.09 -11.91 -3.45
N PHE A 142 10.89 -12.33 -3.03
CA PHE A 142 9.91 -12.88 -3.96
C PHE A 142 9.39 -11.85 -4.96
N ASP A 143 9.10 -10.63 -4.50
CA ASP A 143 8.68 -9.53 -5.36
C ASP A 143 9.79 -9.20 -6.38
N LEU A 144 11.06 -9.14 -5.97
CA LEU A 144 12.21 -8.95 -6.86
C LEU A 144 12.39 -10.12 -7.85
N ARG A 145 12.22 -11.37 -7.41
CA ARG A 145 12.28 -12.58 -8.25
C ARG A 145 11.20 -12.56 -9.32
N ASN A 146 9.97 -12.22 -8.95
CA ASN A 146 8.84 -12.14 -9.87
C ASN A 146 9.02 -11.06 -10.93
N ASN A 147 9.81 -10.03 -10.64
CA ASN A 147 10.18 -8.97 -11.58
C ASN A 147 11.50 -9.25 -12.32
N GLY A 148 12.09 -10.44 -12.18
CA GLY A 148 13.29 -10.86 -12.90
C GLY A 148 14.58 -10.13 -12.48
N LEU A 149 14.62 -9.57 -11.27
CA LEU A 149 15.77 -8.81 -10.78
C LEU A 149 16.76 -9.68 -9.98
N VAL A 150 16.24 -10.70 -9.30
CA VAL A 150 17.05 -11.66 -8.52
C VAL A 150 16.58 -13.09 -8.78
N ASN A 151 17.49 -14.05 -8.62
CA ASN A 151 17.17 -15.45 -8.47
C ASN A 151 17.12 -15.78 -6.98
N TYR A 152 16.19 -16.66 -6.60
CA TYR A 152 16.10 -17.21 -5.25
C TYR A 152 16.01 -18.73 -5.32
N ASP A 153 16.92 -19.40 -4.63
CA ASP A 153 16.92 -20.84 -4.45
C ASP A 153 16.16 -21.19 -3.15
N ASP A 154 15.07 -21.93 -3.29
CA ASP A 154 14.20 -22.31 -2.18
C ASP A 154 14.83 -23.40 -1.28
N GLU A 155 15.83 -24.16 -1.76
CA GLU A 155 16.53 -25.20 -0.99
C GLU A 155 17.67 -24.61 -0.15
N THR A 156 18.48 -23.74 -0.75
CA THR A 156 19.67 -23.15 -0.10
C THR A 156 19.40 -21.78 0.54
N ALA A 157 18.24 -21.18 0.23
CA ALA A 157 17.88 -19.81 0.59
C ALA A 157 18.86 -18.74 0.07
N GLU A 158 19.62 -19.07 -0.98
CA GLU A 158 20.52 -18.14 -1.65
C GLU A 158 19.76 -17.20 -2.58
N VAL A 159 20.15 -15.92 -2.54
CA VAL A 159 19.66 -14.86 -3.42
C VAL A 159 20.84 -14.36 -4.25
N SER A 160 20.67 -14.33 -5.56
CA SER A 160 21.67 -13.82 -6.49
C SER A 160 21.06 -12.83 -7.47
N LEU A 161 21.84 -11.87 -7.94
CA LEU A 161 21.38 -10.96 -8.99
C LEU A 161 21.27 -11.67 -10.33
N VAL A 162 20.19 -11.38 -11.06
CA VAL A 162 20.04 -11.87 -12.45
C VAL A 162 21.04 -11.15 -13.36
N GLN A 163 21.24 -9.85 -13.14
CA GLN A 163 22.19 -9.06 -13.90
C GLN A 163 22.88 -8.06 -12.99
N ARG A 164 24.21 -8.05 -13.03
CA ARG A 164 25.01 -7.05 -12.32
C ARG A 164 25.11 -5.78 -13.15
N ILE A 165 24.82 -4.65 -12.52
CA ILE A 165 24.85 -3.33 -13.16
C ILE A 165 26.14 -2.57 -12.79
N PHE A 166 26.92 -3.07 -11.82
CA PHE A 166 28.18 -2.49 -11.34
C PHE A 166 29.34 -3.48 -11.56
N VAL A 167 30.51 -2.95 -11.92
CA VAL A 167 31.83 -3.61 -11.84
C VAL A 167 32.73 -2.73 -11.01
#